data_AF-A0A0F2NFI5-F1
#
_entry.id   AF-A0A0F2NFI5-F1
#
_cell.length_a   1.000
_cell.length_b   1.000
_cell.length_c   1.000
_cell.angle_alpha   90.00
_cell.angle_beta   90.00
_cell.angle_gamma   90.00
#
_symmetry.space_group_name_H-M   'P 1'
#
loop_
_entity.id
_entity.type
_entity.pdbx_description
1 polymer ?
#
loop_
_entity_poly.entity_id
_entity_poly.type
_entity_poly.pdbx_seq_one_letter_code
_entity_poly.pdbx_strand_id
1 'polypeptide(L)'
;MTQRSFFIRFFLIVFCISLFLPTATPAENVPHGVGGIALGTHVDSYPDIIRSNFMKEVVVTDWHGFRKGVISYGTCRHDGLILKMDMKYVDSSREFYDTLLAKYREKFGQPHSYSGDSFGVLLIWKWHFVDSEQNKVSLALQHNGKSSKENIGNMVKLTFPEKIEEERLCFIEMCAQHKEDTDENRLKELSETDWSYLIPQ
;
A
#
# COMPACT_ATOMS: atom_id res chain seq x y z
N MET A 1 54.55 -9.94 49.91
CA MET A 1 54.80 -10.50 48.55
C MET A 1 53.46 -10.50 47.81
N THR A 2 52.94 -9.31 47.51
CA THR A 2 51.48 -9.08 47.36
C THR A 2 51.18 -8.02 46.29
N GLN A 3 52.01 -7.98 45.23
CA GLN A 3 51.92 -6.91 44.23
C GLN A 3 51.95 -7.43 42.77
N ARG A 4 52.13 -8.74 42.57
CA ARG A 4 52.17 -9.36 41.22
C ARG A 4 50.82 -9.90 40.72
N SER A 5 49.87 -10.19 41.62
CA SER A 5 48.61 -10.84 41.23
C SER A 5 47.49 -9.88 40.82
N PHE A 6 47.62 -8.57 41.10
CA PHE A 6 46.59 -7.58 40.79
C PHE A 6 46.69 -7.09 39.33
N PHE A 7 47.91 -6.94 38.82
CA PHE A 7 48.15 -6.51 37.44
C PHE A 7 47.67 -7.52 36.39
N ILE A 8 47.76 -8.82 36.68
CA ILE A 8 47.40 -9.89 35.73
C ILE A 8 45.87 -10.01 35.57
N ARG A 9 45.10 -9.78 36.64
CA ARG A 9 43.62 -9.83 36.58
C ARG A 9 43.01 -8.57 35.97
N PHE A 10 43.64 -7.41 36.11
CA PHE A 10 43.19 -6.17 35.47
C PHE A 10 43.44 -6.20 33.95
N PHE A 11 44.55 -6.80 33.50
CA PHE A 11 44.85 -6.96 32.07
C PHE A 11 43.89 -7.89 31.34
N LEU A 12 43.36 -8.92 32.01
CA LEU A 12 42.42 -9.88 31.42
C LEU A 12 41.00 -9.33 31.26
N ILE A 13 40.57 -8.38 32.10
CA ILE A 13 39.24 -7.75 31.99
C ILE A 13 39.23 -6.68 30.88
N VAL A 14 40.34 -5.98 30.66
CA VAL A 14 40.46 -4.99 29.57
C VAL A 14 40.58 -5.66 28.20
N PHE A 15 41.16 -6.87 28.11
CA PHE A 15 41.29 -7.60 26.84
C PHE A 15 39.99 -8.26 26.36
N CYS A 16 39.01 -8.50 27.23
CA CYS A 16 37.72 -9.10 26.84
C CYS A 16 36.65 -8.09 26.40
N ILE A 17 36.82 -6.79 26.66
CA ILE A 17 35.82 -5.76 26.30
C ILE A 17 36.06 -5.19 24.89
N SER A 18 37.24 -5.40 24.29
CA SER A 18 37.56 -4.90 22.95
C SER A 18 37.10 -5.79 21.79
N LEU A 19 36.48 -6.95 22.05
CA LEU A 19 36.14 -7.95 21.02
C LEU A 19 34.68 -7.91 20.52
N PHE A 20 33.87 -6.93 20.96
CA PHE A 20 32.46 -6.82 20.56
C PHE A 20 32.08 -5.40 20.08
N LEU A 21 32.96 -4.72 19.35
CA LEU A 21 32.52 -3.60 18.51
C LEU A 21 32.17 -4.16 17.13
N PRO A 22 30.90 -4.20 16.71
CA PRO A 22 30.57 -4.46 15.32
C PRO A 22 31.15 -3.31 14.50
N THR A 23 32.28 -3.55 13.85
CA THR A 23 32.81 -2.64 12.84
C THR A 23 31.90 -2.77 11.62
N ALA A 24 30.81 -2.02 11.62
CA ALA A 24 30.14 -1.67 10.37
C ALA A 24 31.15 -0.82 9.59
N THR A 25 31.94 -1.45 8.71
CA THR A 25 32.74 -0.74 7.74
C THR A 25 31.76 -0.01 6.82
N PRO A 26 31.81 1.33 6.71
CA PRO A 26 31.03 2.02 5.69
C PRO A 26 31.43 1.41 4.35
N ALA A 27 30.47 0.84 3.64
CA ALA A 27 30.71 0.35 2.29
C ALA A 27 31.04 1.58 1.43
N GLU A 28 32.27 1.64 0.93
CA GLU A 28 32.80 2.79 0.19
C GLU A 28 32.07 2.98 -1.16
N ASN A 29 31.41 1.93 -1.66
CA ASN A 29 30.65 1.90 -2.91
C ASN A 29 29.21 1.39 -2.67
N VAL A 30 28.42 2.08 -1.85
CA VAL A 30 26.98 1.81 -1.77
C VAL A 30 26.32 2.46 -2.99
N PRO A 31 25.70 1.70 -3.90
CA PRO A 31 25.01 2.29 -5.02
C PRO A 31 23.76 3.03 -4.53
N HIS A 32 23.60 4.26 -5.00
CA HIS A 32 22.46 5.10 -4.69
C HIS A 32 21.57 5.32 -5.92
N GLY A 33 21.93 4.86 -7.11
CA GLY A 33 21.09 5.01 -8.30
C GLY A 33 21.22 3.88 -9.31
N VAL A 34 20.22 3.77 -10.19
CA VAL A 34 20.19 2.87 -11.35
C VAL A 34 19.21 3.41 -12.38
N GLY A 35 19.42 3.16 -13.66
CA GLY A 35 18.52 3.63 -14.73
C GLY A 35 18.52 5.14 -14.90
N GLY A 36 19.56 5.83 -14.41
CA GLY A 36 19.61 7.29 -14.37
C GLY A 36 18.78 7.90 -13.24
N ILE A 37 18.24 7.08 -12.33
CA ILE A 37 17.40 7.49 -11.20
C ILE A 37 18.17 7.27 -9.88
N ALA A 38 18.23 8.28 -9.03
CA ALA A 38 18.95 8.24 -7.75
C ALA A 38 18.00 8.28 -6.53
N LEU A 39 18.31 7.48 -5.51
CA LEU A 39 17.69 7.49 -4.19
C LEU A 39 17.84 8.88 -3.54
N GLY A 40 16.79 9.31 -2.83
CA GLY A 40 16.76 10.61 -2.16
C GLY A 40 16.42 11.80 -3.06
N THR A 41 16.28 11.59 -4.37
CA THR A 41 15.79 12.62 -5.31
C THR A 41 14.25 12.61 -5.39
N HIS A 42 13.68 13.72 -5.89
CA HIS A 42 12.24 13.83 -6.09
C HIS A 42 11.82 13.16 -7.41
N VAL A 43 10.70 12.43 -7.42
CA VAL A 43 10.23 11.73 -8.64
C VAL A 43 9.96 12.68 -9.80
N ASP A 44 9.56 13.92 -9.52
CA ASP A 44 9.31 14.94 -10.55
C ASP A 44 10.59 15.46 -11.23
N SER A 45 11.77 15.03 -10.76
CA SER A 45 13.05 15.28 -11.46
C SER A 45 13.22 14.39 -12.70
N TYR A 46 12.31 13.43 -12.94
CA TYR A 46 12.36 12.48 -14.05
C TYR A 46 11.09 12.62 -14.91
N PRO A 47 11.05 13.60 -15.84
CA PRO A 47 9.84 13.92 -16.62
C PRO A 47 9.42 12.78 -17.56
N ASP A 48 10.35 11.89 -17.92
CA ASP A 48 10.09 10.73 -18.77
C ASP A 48 9.40 9.57 -18.03
N ILE A 49 9.26 9.65 -16.70
CA ILE A 49 8.56 8.63 -15.90
C ILE A 49 7.04 8.86 -15.98
N ILE A 50 6.34 7.94 -16.63
CA ILE A 50 4.87 7.93 -16.64
C ILE A 50 4.34 7.35 -15.33
N ARG A 51 3.56 8.15 -14.59
CA ARG A 51 2.83 7.65 -13.42
C ARG A 51 1.74 6.68 -13.90
N SER A 52 1.74 5.45 -13.40
CA SER A 52 0.88 4.38 -13.94
C SER A 52 -0.47 4.21 -13.23
N ASN A 53 -0.73 4.97 -12.15
CA ASN A 53 -1.89 4.77 -11.28
C ASN A 53 -2.75 6.03 -11.22
N PHE A 54 -4.06 5.86 -11.44
CA PHE A 54 -5.05 6.94 -11.37
C PHE A 54 -5.49 7.28 -9.93
N MET A 55 -5.19 6.41 -8.97
CA MET A 55 -5.37 6.68 -7.54
C MET A 55 -4.07 6.36 -6.79
N LYS A 56 -3.85 7.05 -5.67
CA LYS A 56 -2.82 6.70 -4.69
C LYS A 56 -3.46 5.98 -3.51
N GLU A 57 -2.67 5.13 -2.87
CA GLU A 57 -3.12 4.36 -1.71
C GLU A 57 -2.25 4.69 -0.50
N VAL A 58 -2.90 4.81 0.66
CA VAL A 58 -2.24 4.83 1.96
C VAL A 58 -2.71 3.66 2.81
N VAL A 59 -1.79 3.10 3.58
CA VAL A 59 -2.07 1.98 4.48
C VAL A 59 -2.23 2.55 5.89
N VAL A 60 -3.32 2.14 6.56
CA VAL A 60 -3.54 2.41 7.98
C VAL A 60 -3.48 1.12 8.77
N THR A 61 -2.93 1.15 9.98
CA THR A 61 -2.78 0.00 10.87
C THR A 61 -3.31 0.32 12.26
N ASP A 62 -3.90 -0.68 12.93
CA ASP A 62 -4.35 -0.61 14.32
C ASP A 62 -5.24 0.61 14.65
N TRP A 63 -6.29 0.81 13.85
CA TRP A 63 -7.17 1.97 13.92
C TRP A 63 -8.58 1.57 14.38
N HIS A 64 -9.00 1.98 15.58
CA HIS A 64 -10.38 1.83 16.09
C HIS A 64 -11.05 0.44 15.88
N GLY A 65 -10.32 -0.65 16.11
CA GLY A 65 -10.82 -2.02 15.92
C GLY A 65 -10.57 -2.61 14.51
N PHE A 66 -9.87 -1.86 13.65
CA PHE A 66 -9.33 -2.34 12.39
C PHE A 66 -7.84 -2.67 12.52
N ARG A 67 -7.45 -3.88 12.09
CA ARG A 67 -6.05 -4.32 12.05
C ARG A 67 -5.26 -3.65 10.94
N LYS A 68 -5.90 -3.51 9.76
CA LYS A 68 -5.29 -2.94 8.56
C LYS A 68 -6.37 -2.32 7.69
N GLY A 69 -6.08 -1.18 7.09
CA GLY A 69 -6.92 -0.55 6.09
C GLY A 69 -6.10 -0.06 4.90
N VAL A 70 -6.75 0.04 3.75
CA VAL A 70 -6.22 0.70 2.57
C VAL A 70 -7.20 1.79 2.17
N ILE A 71 -6.72 3.02 2.11
CA ILE A 71 -7.49 4.19 1.69
C ILE A 71 -6.95 4.63 0.35
N SER A 72 -7.79 4.62 -0.68
CA SER A 72 -7.44 5.10 -2.02
C SER A 72 -8.03 6.49 -2.25
N TYR A 73 -7.20 7.42 -2.72
CA TYR A 73 -7.58 8.79 -3.01
C TYR A 73 -7.18 9.20 -4.44
N GLY A 74 -7.93 10.15 -5.00
CA GLY A 74 -7.71 10.64 -6.36
C GLY A 74 -6.42 11.45 -6.51
N THR A 75 -5.93 11.55 -7.75
CA THR A 75 -4.71 12.24 -8.17
C THR A 75 -4.87 13.08 -9.45
N CYS A 76 -6.08 13.17 -9.99
CA CYS A 76 -6.44 13.77 -11.27
C CYS A 76 -7.72 14.61 -11.14
N ARG A 77 -8.91 14.00 -11.30
CA ARG A 77 -10.20 14.72 -11.27
C ARG A 77 -10.57 15.11 -9.84
N HIS A 78 -10.34 14.19 -8.92
CA HIS A 78 -10.69 14.29 -7.50
C HIS A 78 -9.42 14.28 -6.64
N ASP A 79 -8.44 15.12 -6.98
CA ASP A 79 -7.13 15.14 -6.30
C ASP A 79 -7.28 15.29 -4.77
N GLY A 80 -6.63 14.39 -4.03
CA GLY A 80 -6.67 14.35 -2.57
C GLY A 80 -7.96 13.81 -1.95
N LEU A 81 -9.03 13.59 -2.72
CA LEU A 81 -10.31 13.10 -2.19
C LEU A 81 -10.28 11.58 -1.97
N ILE A 82 -10.73 11.11 -0.80
CA ILE A 82 -10.87 9.68 -0.53
C ILE A 82 -12.04 9.10 -1.34
N LEU A 83 -11.73 8.17 -2.24
CA LEU A 83 -12.71 7.55 -3.13
C LEU A 83 -13.07 6.11 -2.73
N LYS A 84 -12.15 5.44 -2.01
CA LYS A 84 -12.30 4.05 -1.60
C LYS A 84 -11.63 3.78 -0.25
N MET A 85 -12.28 2.96 0.58
CA MET A 85 -11.73 2.46 1.82
C MET A 85 -12.00 0.95 1.94
N ASP A 86 -10.93 0.16 2.11
CA ASP A 86 -10.99 -1.26 2.41
C ASP A 86 -10.43 -1.48 3.82
N MET A 87 -11.29 -1.76 4.81
CA MET A 87 -10.92 -1.82 6.23
C MET A 87 -11.13 -3.22 6.79
N LYS A 88 -10.05 -3.83 7.28
CA LYS A 88 -10.03 -5.18 7.87
C LYS A 88 -10.11 -5.12 9.38
N TYR A 89 -11.10 -5.80 9.95
CA TYR A 89 -11.30 -5.86 11.40
C TYR A 89 -10.23 -6.69 12.10
N VAL A 90 -9.97 -6.38 13.37
CA VAL A 90 -9.09 -7.18 14.24
C VAL A 90 -9.70 -8.55 14.49
N ASP A 91 -10.99 -8.61 14.80
CA ASP A 91 -11.72 -9.86 14.99
C ASP A 91 -12.08 -10.47 13.63
N SER A 92 -11.45 -11.60 13.32
CA SER A 92 -11.66 -12.35 12.08
C SER A 92 -12.70 -13.47 12.21
N SER A 93 -13.32 -13.64 13.37
CA SER A 93 -14.26 -14.73 13.64
C SER A 93 -15.55 -14.60 12.82
N ARG A 94 -16.19 -15.74 12.59
CA ARG A 94 -17.51 -15.77 11.94
C ARG A 94 -18.60 -15.16 12.82
N GLU A 95 -18.52 -15.36 14.13
CA GLU A 95 -19.47 -14.83 15.12
C GLU A 95 -19.49 -13.30 15.13
N PHE A 96 -18.31 -12.67 15.07
CA PHE A 96 -18.20 -11.22 14.93
C PHE A 96 -18.79 -10.72 13.61
N TYR A 97 -18.56 -11.44 12.50
CA TYR A 97 -19.17 -11.11 11.22
C TYR A 97 -20.70 -11.18 11.25
N ASP A 98 -21.27 -12.24 11.81
CA ASP A 98 -22.72 -12.39 11.91
C ASP A 98 -23.32 -11.27 12.79
N THR A 99 -22.60 -10.86 13.83
CA THR A 99 -22.95 -9.70 14.67
C THR A 99 -22.90 -8.39 13.87
N LEU A 100 -21.85 -8.15 13.08
CA LEU A 100 -21.75 -6.98 12.20
C LEU A 100 -22.88 -6.96 11.17
N LEU A 101 -23.16 -8.09 10.54
CA LEU A 101 -24.21 -8.23 9.54
C LEU A 101 -25.59 -7.90 10.12
N ALA A 102 -25.89 -8.38 11.33
CA ALA A 102 -27.12 -8.03 12.03
C ALA A 102 -27.22 -6.52 12.27
N LYS A 103 -26.14 -5.88 12.76
CA LYS A 103 -26.08 -4.43 12.97
C LYS A 103 -26.22 -3.63 11.68
N TYR A 104 -25.66 -4.12 10.57
CA TYR A 104 -25.78 -3.47 9.26
C TYR A 104 -27.22 -3.56 8.75
N ARG A 105 -27.88 -4.71 8.92
CA ARG A 105 -29.29 -4.88 8.54
C ARG A 105 -30.23 -4.01 9.37
N GLU A 106 -29.96 -3.89 10.66
CA GLU A 106 -30.71 -2.99 11.55
C GLU A 106 -30.56 -1.53 11.11
N LYS A 107 -29.34 -1.10 10.77
CA LYS A 107 -29.05 0.30 10.43
C LYS A 107 -29.43 0.70 9.00
N PHE A 108 -29.24 -0.21 8.03
CA PHE A 108 -29.33 0.10 6.60
C PHE A 108 -30.42 -0.69 5.86
N GLY A 109 -31.14 -1.57 6.55
CA GLY A 109 -32.09 -2.49 5.93
C GLY A 109 -31.44 -3.68 5.24
N GLN A 110 -32.22 -4.43 4.48
CA GLN A 110 -31.74 -5.63 3.79
C GLN A 110 -30.69 -5.29 2.72
N PRO A 111 -29.66 -6.13 2.54
CA PRO A 111 -28.68 -5.93 1.48
C PRO A 111 -29.33 -6.07 0.10
N HIS A 112 -28.77 -5.35 -0.87
CA HIS A 112 -29.25 -5.33 -2.25
C HIS A 112 -28.75 -6.55 -3.04
N SER A 113 -27.56 -7.06 -2.73
CA SER A 113 -27.00 -8.24 -3.39
C SER A 113 -26.06 -9.05 -2.50
N TYR A 114 -25.87 -10.31 -2.89
CA TYR A 114 -24.92 -11.26 -2.34
C TYR A 114 -23.90 -11.64 -3.42
N SER A 115 -22.63 -11.79 -3.06
CA SER A 115 -21.56 -12.20 -3.98
C SER A 115 -20.56 -13.18 -3.35
N GLY A 116 -21.03 -14.02 -2.42
CA GLY A 116 -20.18 -15.06 -1.82
C GLY A 116 -20.10 -16.32 -2.67
N ASP A 117 -19.22 -17.25 -2.27
CA ASP A 117 -19.10 -18.55 -2.91
C ASP A 117 -20.17 -19.56 -2.42
N SER A 118 -20.36 -20.63 -3.19
CA SER A 118 -21.33 -21.70 -2.89
C SER A 118 -20.93 -22.58 -1.70
N PHE A 119 -19.67 -22.53 -1.25
CA PHE A 119 -19.14 -23.31 -0.14
C PHE A 119 -19.17 -22.56 1.19
N GLY A 120 -19.62 -21.30 1.19
CA GLY A 120 -19.69 -20.43 2.36
C GLY A 120 -18.32 -20.00 2.90
N VAL A 121 -17.25 -20.11 2.10
CA VAL A 121 -15.89 -19.70 2.51
C VAL A 121 -15.75 -18.19 2.41
N LEU A 122 -16.25 -17.61 1.32
CA LEU A 122 -16.35 -16.18 1.07
C LEU A 122 -17.82 -15.76 1.13
N LEU A 123 -18.13 -14.80 1.98
CA LEU A 123 -19.45 -14.18 2.09
C LEU A 123 -19.29 -12.69 1.81
N ILE A 124 -20.08 -12.13 0.90
CA ILE A 124 -20.09 -10.69 0.61
C ILE A 124 -21.53 -10.22 0.48
N TRP A 125 -21.96 -9.33 1.37
CA TRP A 125 -23.24 -8.62 1.28
C TRP A 125 -23.00 -7.17 0.88
N LYS A 126 -23.81 -6.65 -0.05
CA LYS A 126 -23.64 -5.31 -0.60
C LYS A 126 -24.88 -4.45 -0.40
N TRP A 127 -24.64 -3.18 -0.10
CA TRP A 127 -25.63 -2.12 -0.11
C TRP A 127 -25.21 -1.03 -1.10
N HIS A 128 -26.21 -0.39 -1.69
CA HIS A 128 -26.04 0.75 -2.57
C HIS A 128 -26.89 1.90 -2.05
N PHE A 129 -26.32 3.09 -2.04
CA PHE A 129 -26.98 4.30 -1.57
C PHE A 129 -26.78 5.42 -2.57
N VAL A 130 -27.62 6.45 -2.45
CA VAL A 130 -27.40 7.77 -3.04
C VAL A 130 -27.37 8.74 -1.87
N ASP A 131 -26.29 9.50 -1.73
CA ASP A 131 -26.16 10.49 -0.67
C ASP A 131 -26.89 11.81 -1.00
N SER A 132 -26.82 12.79 -0.10
CA SER A 132 -27.45 14.10 -0.28
C SER A 132 -26.89 14.90 -1.46
N GLU A 133 -25.67 14.60 -1.89
CA GLU A 133 -24.98 15.23 -3.02
C GLU A 133 -25.22 14.45 -4.33
N GLN A 134 -26.14 13.48 -4.33
CA GLN A 134 -26.41 12.59 -5.45
C GLN A 134 -25.25 11.66 -5.83
N ASN A 135 -24.25 11.48 -4.96
CA ASN A 135 -23.20 10.50 -5.22
C ASN A 135 -23.72 9.08 -4.96
N LYS A 136 -23.43 8.14 -5.86
CA LYS A 136 -23.62 6.71 -5.58
C LYS A 136 -22.55 6.22 -4.61
N VAL A 137 -22.98 5.56 -3.53
CA VAL A 137 -22.11 4.95 -2.52
C VAL A 137 -22.34 3.44 -2.51
N SER A 138 -21.26 2.67 -2.57
CA SER A 138 -21.31 1.22 -2.38
C SER A 138 -20.68 0.83 -1.04
N LEU A 139 -21.39 0.02 -0.27
CA LEU A 139 -20.93 -0.60 0.97
C LEU A 139 -20.90 -2.11 0.77
N ALA A 140 -19.81 -2.77 1.12
CA ALA A 140 -19.74 -4.22 1.17
C ALA A 140 -19.22 -4.70 2.53
N LEU A 141 -19.88 -5.69 3.11
CA LEU A 141 -19.41 -6.43 4.27
C LEU A 141 -18.98 -7.83 3.82
N GLN A 142 -17.74 -8.18 4.10
CA GLN A 142 -17.09 -9.42 3.64
C GLN A 142 -16.58 -10.26 4.82
N HIS A 143 -16.75 -11.58 4.73
CA HIS A 143 -16.06 -12.58 5.54
C HIS A 143 -15.37 -13.60 4.63
N ASN A 144 -14.10 -13.88 4.88
CA ASN A 144 -13.37 -14.95 4.20
C ASN A 144 -12.73 -15.89 5.24
N GLY A 145 -13.21 -17.14 5.31
CA GLY A 145 -12.78 -18.10 6.33
C GLY A 145 -11.49 -18.86 6.01
N LYS A 146 -11.12 -19.05 4.73
CA LYS A 146 -10.05 -20.02 4.36
C LYS A 146 -9.28 -19.74 3.06
N SER A 147 -9.73 -18.83 2.20
CA SER A 147 -9.03 -18.61 0.92
C SER A 147 -7.78 -17.78 1.17
N SER A 148 -6.58 -18.38 1.06
CA SER A 148 -5.28 -17.68 1.21
C SER A 148 -4.96 -16.73 0.05
N LYS A 149 -5.65 -16.88 -1.09
CA LYS A 149 -5.57 -15.95 -2.23
C LYS A 149 -6.33 -14.65 -1.98
N GLU A 150 -7.25 -14.66 -1.02
CA GLU A 150 -7.97 -13.47 -0.56
C GLU A 150 -7.60 -13.15 0.90
N ASN A 151 -7.78 -11.91 1.33
CA ASN A 151 -7.48 -11.54 2.71
C ASN A 151 -8.44 -12.27 3.68
N ILE A 152 -7.93 -13.21 4.48
CA ILE A 152 -8.70 -13.98 5.49
C ILE A 152 -9.27 -13.06 6.58
N GLY A 153 -10.51 -13.27 7.01
CA GLY A 153 -11.18 -12.57 8.10
C GLY A 153 -12.28 -11.62 7.62
N ASN A 154 -12.58 -10.61 8.44
CA ASN A 154 -13.70 -9.69 8.23
C ASN A 154 -13.23 -8.37 7.65
N MET A 155 -13.98 -7.84 6.68
CA MET A 155 -13.64 -6.59 6.01
C MET A 155 -14.91 -5.80 5.67
N VAL A 156 -14.85 -4.49 5.83
CA VAL A 156 -15.81 -3.54 5.26
C VAL A 156 -15.16 -2.77 4.13
N LYS A 157 -15.90 -2.57 3.03
CA LYS A 157 -15.47 -1.77 1.88
C LYS A 157 -16.47 -0.65 1.65
N LEU A 158 -15.99 0.57 1.44
CA LEU A 158 -16.77 1.74 1.08
C LEU A 158 -16.17 2.38 -0.16
N THR A 159 -17.02 2.72 -1.14
CA THR A 159 -16.56 3.17 -2.44
C THR A 159 -17.51 4.20 -3.05
N PHE A 160 -16.95 5.22 -3.70
CA PHE A 160 -17.64 6.07 -4.67
C PHE A 160 -17.38 5.57 -6.11
N PRO A 161 -18.14 4.58 -6.63
CA PRO A 161 -17.84 3.94 -7.91
C PRO A 161 -17.76 4.93 -9.08
N GLU A 162 -18.64 5.93 -9.12
CA GLU A 162 -18.67 6.91 -10.22
C GLU A 162 -17.47 7.85 -10.18
N LYS A 163 -17.10 8.37 -9.00
CA LYS A 163 -15.91 9.22 -8.85
C LYS A 163 -14.63 8.47 -9.22
N ILE A 164 -14.54 7.18 -8.89
CA ILE A 164 -13.41 6.33 -9.31
C ILE A 164 -13.36 6.18 -10.82
N GLU A 165 -14.52 6.04 -11.47
CA GLU A 165 -14.58 5.95 -12.93
C GLU A 165 -14.19 7.28 -13.60
N GLU A 166 -14.66 8.41 -13.08
CA GLU A 166 -14.24 9.74 -13.52
C GLU A 166 -12.72 9.94 -13.36
N GLU A 167 -12.16 9.45 -12.26
CA GLU A 167 -10.73 9.49 -11.98
C GLU A 167 -9.93 8.66 -13.01
N ARG A 168 -10.42 7.46 -13.32
CA ARG A 168 -9.85 6.57 -14.34
C ARG A 168 -9.87 7.21 -15.73
N LEU A 169 -10.98 7.85 -16.10
CA LEU A 169 -11.12 8.54 -17.38
C LEU A 169 -10.16 9.73 -17.49
N CYS A 170 -10.06 10.55 -16.44
CA CYS A 170 -9.12 11.67 -16.35
C CYS A 170 -7.66 11.19 -16.55
N PHE A 171 -7.29 10.09 -15.91
CA PHE A 171 -5.97 9.49 -16.07
C PHE A 171 -5.68 9.00 -17.49
N ILE A 172 -6.66 8.38 -18.15
CA ILE A 172 -6.52 7.95 -19.55
C ILE A 172 -6.30 9.14 -20.47
N GLU A 173 -7.03 10.24 -20.26
CA GLU A 173 -6.88 11.47 -21.04
C GLU A 173 -5.48 12.08 -20.84
N MET A 174 -5.00 12.19 -19.60
CA MET A 174 -3.62 12.64 -19.32
C MET A 174 -2.58 11.76 -20.01
N CYS A 175 -2.77 10.43 -19.99
CA CYS A 175 -1.84 9.51 -20.65
C CYS A 175 -1.87 9.65 -22.18
N ALA A 176 -3.03 9.94 -22.76
CA ALA A 176 -3.15 10.18 -24.20
C ALA A 176 -2.44 11.48 -24.61
N GLN A 177 -2.66 12.57 -23.86
CA GLN A 177 -1.97 13.85 -24.08
C GLN A 177 -0.45 13.69 -23.96
N HIS A 178 0.03 13.04 -22.90
CA HIS A 178 1.46 12.76 -22.74
C HIS A 178 2.04 12.00 -23.94
N LYS A 179 1.33 11.00 -24.49
CA LYS A 179 1.80 10.27 -25.68
C LYS A 179 1.86 11.14 -26.93
N GLU A 180 0.90 12.03 -27.13
CA GLU A 180 0.91 12.97 -28.27
C GLU A 180 2.05 13.98 -28.16
N ASP A 181 2.38 14.41 -26.93
CA ASP A 181 3.48 15.33 -26.64
C ASP A 181 4.86 14.64 -26.59
N THR A 182 4.92 13.31 -26.63
CA THR A 182 6.18 12.59 -26.51
C THR A 182 6.90 12.52 -27.87
N ASP A 183 8.12 13.03 -27.92
CA ASP A 183 9.01 12.91 -29.07
C ASP A 183 9.38 11.43 -29.33
N GLU A 184 8.98 10.88 -30.48
CA GLU A 184 9.31 9.51 -30.89
C GLU A 184 10.81 9.23 -30.88
N ASN A 185 11.65 10.23 -31.18
CA ASN A 185 13.10 10.09 -31.14
C ASN A 185 13.60 9.94 -29.71
N ARG A 186 13.01 10.68 -28.76
CA ARG A 186 13.32 10.58 -27.33
C ARG A 186 12.93 9.22 -26.76
N LEU A 187 11.77 8.68 -27.15
CA LEU A 187 11.36 7.32 -26.76
C LEU A 187 12.33 6.26 -27.28
N LYS A 188 12.77 6.42 -28.53
CA LYS A 188 13.74 5.51 -29.13
C LYS A 188 15.06 5.55 -28.38
N GLU A 189 15.57 6.74 -28.07
CA GLU A 189 16.78 6.93 -27.26
C GLU A 189 16.65 6.27 -25.88
N LEU A 190 15.54 6.51 -25.16
CA LEU A 190 15.27 5.89 -23.86
C LEU A 190 15.18 4.35 -23.91
N SER A 191 14.81 3.80 -25.07
CA SER A 191 14.71 2.35 -25.27
C SER A 191 16.05 1.69 -25.65
N GLU A 192 17.06 2.48 -26.02
CA GLU A 192 18.37 1.95 -26.40
C GLU A 192 19.10 1.39 -25.18
N THR A 193 19.76 0.26 -25.37
CA THR A 193 20.51 -0.39 -24.29
C THR A 193 21.84 0.30 -24.08
N ASP A 194 21.97 1.02 -22.98
CA ASP A 194 23.25 1.53 -22.48
C ASP A 194 23.56 0.94 -21.09
N TRP A 195 24.67 0.19 -21.02
CA TRP A 195 25.16 -0.47 -19.81
C TRP A 195 25.43 0.50 -18.65
N SER A 196 25.70 1.77 -18.94
CA SER A 196 25.91 2.80 -17.91
C SER A 196 24.67 3.02 -17.03
N TYR A 197 23.47 2.79 -17.56
CA TYR A 197 22.21 2.89 -16.84
C TYR A 197 21.78 1.56 -16.21
N LEU A 198 22.31 0.42 -16.66
CA LEU A 198 21.93 -0.90 -16.17
C LEU A 198 22.68 -1.32 -14.90
N ILE A 199 23.88 -0.77 -14.69
CA ILE A 199 24.72 -1.07 -13.53
C ILE A 199 24.44 -0.02 -12.44
N PRO A 200 24.09 -0.44 -11.21
CA PRO A 200 23.89 0.51 -10.11
C PRO A 200 25.15 1.33 -9.83
N GLN A 201 24.98 2.64 -9.68
CA GLN A 201 26.02 3.63 -9.40
C GLN A 201 25.92 4.13 -7.95
#